data_AF-K0PWL2-F1
#
_entry.id   AF-K0PWL2-F1
#
_cell.length_a   1.000
_cell.length_b   1.000
_cell.length_c   1.000
_cell.angle_alpha   90.00
_cell.angle_beta   90.00
_cell.angle_gamma   90.00
#
_symmetry.space_group_name_H-M   'P 1'
#
loop_
_entity.id
_entity.type
_entity.pdbx_description
1 polymer ?
#
loop_
_entity_poly.entity_id
_entity_poly.type
_entity_poly.pdbx_seq_one_letter_code
_entity_poly.pdbx_strand_id
1 'polypeptide(L)' 'MLVRRIRDSEMAMLSRSVQTWYRHYKAKPDERASEMLCSAVIDLFNKGHHTQEELTSILITRYPGPTAILTNAPTSSAIQ' A
#
# COMPACT_ATOMS: atom_id res chain seq x y z
N MET A 1 19.56 9.26 -6.22
CA MET A 1 18.41 8.32 -6.19
C MET A 1 17.52 8.65 -7.38
N LEU A 2 17.38 7.75 -8.34
CA LEU A 2 16.50 7.96 -9.49
C LEU A 2 15.05 7.80 -9.02
N VAL A 3 14.36 8.91 -8.76
CA VAL A 3 12.89 8.90 -8.70
C VAL A 3 12.43 8.57 -10.12
N ARG A 4 12.09 7.30 -10.35
CA ARG A 4 11.43 6.88 -11.57
C ARG A 4 10.08 7.62 -11.59
N ARG A 5 9.84 8.46 -12.60
CA ARG A 5 8.55 9.14 -12.74
C ARG A 5 7.46 8.08 -12.90
N ILE A 6 6.56 8.00 -11.92
CA ILE A 6 5.36 7.18 -12.01
C ILE A 6 4.46 7.83 -13.05
N ARG A 7 4.09 7.07 -14.08
CA ARG A 7 3.16 7.47 -15.14
C ARG A 7 1.72 7.40 -14.63
N ASP A 8 0.80 8.13 -15.25
CA ASP A 8 -0.63 8.09 -14.89
C ASP A 8 -1.22 6.67 -14.95
N SER A 9 -0.80 5.86 -15.93
CA SER A 9 -1.19 4.46 -16.04
C SER A 9 -0.72 3.61 -14.86
N GLU A 10 0.48 3.89 -14.36
CA GLU A 10 1.06 3.23 -13.19
C GLU A 10 0.31 3.70 -11.94
N MET A 11 0.08 5.00 -11.75
CA MET A 11 -0.74 5.52 -10.65
C MET A 11 -2.15 4.91 -10.61
N ALA A 12 -2.81 4.76 -11.76
CA ALA A 12 -4.11 4.11 -11.85
C ALA A 12 -4.05 2.65 -11.38
N MET A 13 -2.97 1.93 -11.72
CA MET A 13 -2.74 0.56 -11.27
C MET A 13 -2.47 0.48 -9.77
N LEU A 14 -1.63 1.37 -9.22
CA LEU A 14 -1.35 1.45 -7.79
C LEU A 14 -2.65 1.70 -7.01
N SER A 15 -3.43 2.69 -7.44
CA SER A 15 -4.73 3.03 -6.83
C SER A 15 -5.73 1.87 -6.90
N ARG A 16 -5.81 1.16 -8.03
CA ARG A 16 -6.67 -0.03 -8.15
C ARG A 16 -6.25 -1.17 -7.22
N SER A 17 -4.94 -1.35 -7.02
CA SER A 17 -4.41 -2.38 -6.10
C SER A 17 -4.84 -2.08 -4.66
N VAL A 18 -4.68 -0.82 -4.22
CA VAL A 18 -5.11 -0.37 -2.88
C VAL A 18 -6.63 -0.52 -2.71
N GLN A 19 -7.42 -0.08 -3.70
CA GLN A 19 -8.88 -0.24 -3.67
C GLN A 19 -9.31 -1.71 -3.61
N THR A 20 -8.64 -2.59 -4.34
CA THR A 20 -8.91 -4.04 -4.32
C THR A 20 -8.63 -4.63 -2.94
N TRP A 21 -7.54 -4.22 -2.30
CA TRP A 21 -7.22 -4.61 -0.92
C TRP A 21 -8.31 -4.15 0.06
N TYR A 22 -8.77 -2.90 -0.02
CA TYR A 22 -9.88 -2.40 0.82
C TYR A 22 -11.17 -3.20 0.60
N ARG A 23 -11.48 -3.53 -0.66
CA ARG A 23 -12.64 -4.37 -1.00
C ARG A 23 -12.52 -5.77 -0.44
N HIS A 24 -11.33 -6.37 -0.49
CA HIS A 24 -11.05 -7.71 0.01
C HIS A 24 -11.34 -7.82 1.51
N TYR A 25 -10.85 -6.85 2.29
CA TYR A 25 -11.06 -6.80 3.75
C TYR A 25 -12.36 -6.12 4.17
N LYS A 26 -13.16 -5.60 3.21
CA LYS A 26 -14.33 -4.74 3.46
C LYS A 26 -14.04 -3.63 4.49
N ALA A 27 -12.82 -3.13 4.43
CA ALA A 27 -12.31 -2.14 5.37
C ALA A 27 -12.79 -0.74 4.96
N LYS A 28 -13.02 0.13 5.94
CA LYS A 28 -13.27 1.54 5.66
C LYS A 28 -11.97 2.19 5.18
N PRO A 29 -12.02 3.07 4.17
CA PRO A 29 -10.86 3.86 3.77
C PRO A 29 -10.44 4.71 4.97
N ASP A 30 -9.21 4.49 5.40
CA ASP A 30 -8.56 5.22 6.49
C ASP A 30 -7.34 5.94 5.90
N GLU A 31 -7.14 7.19 6.29
CA GLU A 31 -6.07 8.03 5.73
C GLU A 31 -4.70 7.41 5.99
N ARG A 32 -4.42 6.98 7.23
CA ARG A 32 -3.15 6.34 7.58
C ARG A 32 -2.95 5.02 6.88
N ALA A 33 -3.99 4.20 6.80
CA ALA A 33 -3.91 2.95 6.06
C ALA A 33 -3.67 3.19 4.57
N SER A 34 -4.29 4.23 3.99
CA SER A 34 -4.08 4.60 2.59
C SER A 34 -2.66 5.09 2.32
N GLU A 35 -2.06 5.90 3.20
CA GLU A 35 -0.67 6.34 3.08
C GLU A 35 0.30 5.15 3.15
N MET A 36 0.09 4.25 4.10
CA MET A 36 0.98 3.10 4.28
C MET A 36 0.88 2.12 3.10
N LEU A 37 -0.35 1.84 2.63
CA LEU A 37 -0.57 1.05 1.43
C LEU A 37 0.05 1.72 0.21
N CYS A 38 -0.18 3.01 -0.04
CA CYS A 38 0.43 3.74 -1.15
C CYS A 38 1.97 3.65 -1.12
N SER A 39 2.59 3.88 0.03
CA SER A 39 4.04 3.76 0.19
C SER A 39 4.53 2.33 -0.10
N ALA A 40 3.83 1.32 0.40
CA ALA A 40 4.16 -0.08 0.15
C ALA A 40 4.06 -0.46 -1.33
N VAL A 41 3.01 -0.02 -2.03
CA VAL A 41 2.85 -0.31 -3.46
C VAL A 41 3.93 0.41 -4.28
N ILE A 42 4.32 1.64 -3.93
CA ILE A 42 5.43 2.36 -4.57
C ILE A 42 6.77 1.63 -4.35
N ASP A 43 7.03 1.12 -3.14
CA ASP A 43 8.22 0.30 -2.84
C ASP A 43 8.24 -0.98 -3.69
N LEU A 44 7.12 -1.68 -3.80
CA LEU A 44 7.00 -2.86 -4.67
C LEU A 44 7.20 -2.53 -6.15
N PHE A 45 6.67 -1.39 -6.60
CA PHE A 45 6.85 -0.90 -7.95
C PHE A 45 8.34 -0.61 -8.27
N ASN A 46 9.05 0.00 -7.32
CA ASN A 46 10.49 0.22 -7.42
C ASN A 46 11.31 -1.09 -7.40
N LYS A 47 10.80 -2.13 -6.75
CA LYS A 47 11.38 -3.48 -6.76
C LYS A 47 11.15 -4.26 -8.06
N GLY A 48 10.30 -3.74 -8.95
CA GLY A 48 10.03 -4.34 -10.27
C GLY A 48 8.65 -5.00 -10.40
N HIS A 49 7.78 -4.91 -9.37
CA HIS A 49 6.42 -5.44 -9.47
C HIS A 49 5.51 -4.43 -10.16
N HIS A 50 5.18 -4.68 -11.43
CA HIS A 50 4.41 -3.77 -12.28
C HIS A 50 3.03 -4.33 -12.66
N THR A 51 2.50 -5.29 -11.89
CA THR A 51 1.16 -5.87 -12.13
C THR A 51 0.24 -5.66 -10.93
N GLN A 52 -1.04 -5.35 -11.20
CA GLN A 52 -2.03 -5.11 -10.15
C GLN A 52 -2.22 -6.33 -9.24
N GLU A 53 -2.19 -7.54 -9.82
CA GLU A 53 -2.42 -8.79 -9.11
C GLU A 53 -1.27 -9.11 -8.13
N GLU A 54 -0.01 -8.96 -8.57
CA GLU A 54 1.13 -9.13 -7.67
C GLU A 54 1.11 -8.10 -6.55
N LEU A 55 0.91 -6.83 -6.89
CA LEU A 55 0.85 -5.75 -5.90
C LEU A 55 -0.23 -6.02 -4.86
N THR A 56 -1.43 -6.42 -5.30
CA THR A 56 -2.54 -6.74 -4.40
C THR A 56 -2.25 -7.98 -3.55
N SER A 57 -1.71 -9.04 -4.13
CA SER A 57 -1.37 -10.28 -3.42
C SER A 57 -0.33 -10.04 -2.32
N ILE A 58 0.70 -9.25 -2.63
CA ILE A 58 1.73 -8.87 -1.65
C ILE A 58 1.14 -7.95 -0.58
N LEU A 59 0.26 -7.00 -0.93
CA LEU A 59 -0.43 -6.17 0.06
C LEU A 59 -1.29 -7.02 1.02
N ILE A 60 -2.05 -8.00 0.52
CA ILE A 60 -2.87 -8.91 1.34
C ILE A 60 -1.98 -9.73 2.29
N THR A 61 -0.83 -10.20 1.79
CA THR A 61 0.11 -11.01 2.58
C THR A 61 0.83 -10.17 3.64
N ARG A 62 1.28 -8.96 3.29
CA ARG A 62 2.05 -8.08 4.16
C ARG A 62 1.18 -7.33 5.17
N TYR A 63 -0.06 -7.05 4.80
CA TYR A 63 -1.02 -6.33 5.62
C TYR A 63 -2.34 -7.11 5.67
N PRO A 64 -2.50 -8.05 6.62
CA PRO A 64 -3.71 -8.82 6.78
C PRO A 64 -4.80 -7.99 7.48
N GLY A 65 -5.35 -7.02 6.74
CA GLY A 65 -6.43 -6.14 7.19
C GLY A 65 -5.97 -4.84 7.85
N PRO A 66 -6.91 -3.89 8.06
CA PRO A 66 -6.61 -2.51 8.46
C PRO A 66 -6.06 -2.40 9.88
N THR A 67 -6.51 -3.25 10.79
CA THR A 67 -5.98 -3.28 12.17
C THR A 67 -4.51 -3.63 12.19
N ALA A 68 -4.06 -4.55 11.33
CA ALA A 68 -2.65 -4.93 11.21
C ALA A 68 -1.79 -3.79 10.64
N ILE A 69 -2.35 -2.96 9.77
CA ILE A 69 -1.70 -1.74 9.30
C ILE A 69 -1.53 -0.76 10.45
N LEU A 70 -2.58 -0.52 11.24
CA LEU A 70 -2.54 0.43 12.35
C LEU A 70 -1.60 0.01 13.48
N THR A 71 -1.41 -1.28 13.75
CA THR A 71 -0.44 -1.78 14.74
C THR A 71 1.00 -1.80 14.26
N ASN A 72 1.24 -1.94 12.95
CA ASN A 72 2.58 -1.87 12.34
C ASN A 72 2.96 -0.46 11.89
N ALA A 73 2.03 0.50 11.91
CA ALA A 73 2.39 1.90 11.87
C ALA A 73 3.36 2.11 13.03
N PRO A 74 4.53 2.76 12.81
CA PRO A 74 5.30 3.23 13.93
C PRO A 74 4.36 4.13 14.72
N THR A 75 3.80 3.61 15.81
CA THR A 75 3.37 4.49 16.87
C THR A 75 4.63 5.28 17.14
N SER A 76 4.58 6.58 16.84
CA SER A 76 5.46 7.54 17.50
C SER A 76 5.20 7.38 18.99
N SER A 77 5.77 6.33 19.58
CA SER A 77 6.28 6.40 20.92
C SER A 77 7.47 7.34 20.81
N ALA A 78 7.15 8.63 20.72
CA ALA A 78 8.02 9.68 21.21
C ALA A 78 8.11 9.43 22.72
N ILE A 79 8.96 8.49 23.10
CA ILE A 79 9.57 8.47 24.42
C ILE A 79 10.84 9.28 24.23
N GLN A 80 10.76 10.58 24.49
CA GLN A 80 11.81 11.29 25.22
C GLN A 80 11.28 12.57 25.82
#